data_AF-A0A7D7ZS60-F1
#
_entry.id   AF-A0A7D7ZS60-F1
#
_cell.length_a   1.000
_cell.length_b   1.000
_cell.length_c   1.000
_cell.angle_alpha   90.00
_cell.angle_beta   90.00
_cell.angle_gamma   90.00
#
_symmetry.space_group_name_H-M   'P 1'
#
loop_
_entity.id
_entity.type
_entity.pdbx_description
1 polymer ?
#
loop_
_entity_poly.entity_id
_entity_poly.type
_entity_poly.pdbx_seq_one_letter_code
_entity_poly.pdbx_strand_id
1 'polypeptide(L)'
;MKNIFSNIKERVVEIAEKQSITKEEFFRSIGMTSANFRGKAKNSPLNSNAIVNIVTKYPDTNLHWLLFGDSNLAEEPAKQYELQNKTSDDKDKLIEVLLEQITELKSDKETLKKLLGLQNE
;
A
#
# COMPACT_ATOMS: atom_id res chain seq x y z
N MET A 1 32.57 -8.04 -8.97
CA MET A 1 31.16 -8.12 -8.52
C MET A 1 30.37 -7.08 -9.30
N LYS A 2 29.40 -7.49 -10.11
CA LYS A 2 28.51 -6.54 -10.81
C LYS A 2 27.68 -5.85 -9.72
N ASN A 3 27.69 -4.52 -9.66
CA ASN A 3 26.85 -3.79 -8.71
C ASN A 3 25.39 -4.05 -9.10
N ILE A 4 24.68 -4.84 -8.29
CA ILE A 4 23.36 -5.39 -8.63
C ILE A 4 22.23 -4.42 -8.25
N PHE A 5 22.54 -3.35 -7.50
CA PHE A 5 21.59 -2.29 -7.20
C PHE A 5 21.74 -1.17 -8.21
N SER A 6 21.06 -1.31 -9.35
CA SER A 6 20.88 -0.18 -10.25
C SER A 6 20.03 0.88 -9.53
N ASN A 7 20.27 2.17 -9.76
CA ASN A 7 19.36 3.19 -9.24
C ASN A 7 18.07 3.22 -10.10
N ILE A 8 17.00 3.84 -9.60
CA ILE A 8 15.73 3.90 -10.33
C ILE A 8 15.86 4.48 -11.75
N LYS A 9 16.77 5.43 -11.98
CA LYS A 9 16.98 6.02 -13.30
C LYS A 9 17.70 5.08 -14.26
N GLU A 10 18.59 4.22 -13.76
CA GLU A 10 19.19 3.17 -14.57
C GLU A 10 18.13 2.17 -15.04
N ARG A 11 17.19 1.79 -14.18
CA ARG A 11 16.03 0.95 -14.59
C ARG A 11 15.14 1.63 -15.62
N VAL A 12 14.93 2.94 -15.52
CA VAL A 12 14.21 3.69 -16.57
C VAL A 12 14.94 3.63 -17.92
N VAL A 13 16.27 3.65 -17.92
CA VAL A 13 17.06 3.46 -19.15
C VAL A 13 16.89 2.05 -19.70
N GLU A 14 16.89 1.02 -18.84
CA GLU A 14 16.63 -0.37 -19.25
C GLU A 14 15.20 -0.53 -19.84
N ILE A 15 14.20 0.15 -19.29
CA ILE A 15 12.84 0.17 -19.86
C ILE A 15 12.88 0.79 -21.26
N ALA A 16 13.58 1.92 -21.42
CA ALA A 16 13.72 2.59 -22.70
C ALA A 16 14.37 1.69 -23.77
N GLU A 17 15.37 0.89 -23.39
CA GLU A 17 16.07 -0.05 -24.27
C GLU A 17 15.21 -1.21 -24.75
N LYS A 18 14.16 -1.56 -24.02
CA LYS A 18 13.20 -2.62 -24.39
C LYS A 18 12.13 -2.12 -25.35
N GLN A 19 12.00 -0.81 -25.57
CA GLN A 19 10.99 -0.25 -26.45
C GLN A 19 11.46 -0.21 -27.91
N SER A 20 10.52 -0.29 -28.83
CA SER A 20 10.76 -0.12 -30.28
C SER A 20 10.89 1.36 -30.71
N ILE A 21 11.14 2.28 -29.78
CA ILE A 21 11.28 3.71 -30.02
C ILE A 21 12.66 4.19 -29.57
N THR A 22 13.08 5.37 -30.02
CA THR A 22 14.37 5.94 -29.58
C THR A 22 14.34 6.30 -28.09
N LYS A 23 15.51 6.29 -27.43
CA LYS A 23 15.64 6.72 -26.03
C LYS A 23 15.14 8.16 -25.83
N GLU A 24 15.44 9.04 -26.78
CA GLU A 24 14.98 10.43 -26.77
C GLU A 24 13.45 10.55 -26.84
N GLU A 25 12.78 9.75 -27.69
CA GLU A 25 11.32 9.68 -27.74
C GLU A 25 10.72 9.12 -26.45
N PHE A 26 11.32 8.06 -25.92
CA PHE A 26 10.91 7.48 -24.64
C PHE A 26 10.99 8.50 -23.51
N PHE A 27 12.14 9.18 -23.33
CA PHE A 27 12.30 10.17 -22.28
C PHE A 27 11.29 11.32 -22.43
N ARG A 28 11.06 11.81 -23.65
CA ARG A 28 10.06 12.84 -23.92
C ARG A 28 8.65 12.35 -23.55
N SER A 29 8.33 11.10 -23.85
CA SER A 29 7.01 10.52 -23.53
C SER A 29 6.75 10.48 -22.02
N ILE A 30 7.76 10.32 -21.19
CA ILE A 30 7.64 10.32 -19.72
C ILE A 30 7.79 11.71 -19.09
N GLY A 31 7.88 12.76 -19.91
CA GLY A 31 8.03 14.14 -19.46
C GLY A 31 9.44 14.48 -18.99
N MET A 32 10.45 13.79 -19.54
CA MET A 32 11.86 13.97 -19.19
C MET A 32 12.72 14.17 -20.44
N THR A 33 14.00 14.45 -20.23
CA THR A 33 14.98 14.57 -21.31
C THR A 33 16.18 13.66 -21.03
N SER A 34 16.97 13.39 -22.06
CA SER A 34 18.16 12.55 -21.91
C SER A 34 19.22 13.17 -20.97
N ALA A 35 19.19 14.49 -20.74
CA ALA A 35 20.03 15.15 -19.75
C ALA A 35 19.73 14.69 -18.30
N ASN A 36 18.50 14.27 -18.01
CA ASN A 36 18.11 13.82 -16.67
C ASN A 36 18.73 12.46 -16.27
N PHE A 37 19.28 11.72 -17.24
CA PHE A 37 19.81 10.36 -17.10
C PHE A 37 21.33 10.26 -17.31
N ARG A 38 22.04 11.40 -17.38
CA ARG A 38 23.50 11.45 -17.59
C ARG A 38 24.20 12.26 -16.49
N GLY A 39 25.53 12.12 -16.41
CA GLY A 39 26.37 12.90 -15.49
C GLY A 39 25.91 12.79 -14.03
N LYS A 40 25.90 13.92 -13.31
CA LYS A 40 25.42 13.97 -11.92
C LYS A 40 23.90 13.75 -11.79
N ALA A 41 23.13 14.08 -12.84
CA ALA A 41 21.67 13.97 -12.80
C ALA A 41 21.18 12.53 -12.70
N LYS A 42 21.97 11.54 -13.15
CA LYS A 42 21.63 10.11 -13.03
C LYS A 42 21.45 9.66 -11.57
N ASN A 43 22.09 10.36 -10.63
CA ASN A 43 22.04 10.04 -9.20
C ASN A 43 20.92 10.79 -8.46
N SER A 44 20.20 11.70 -9.12
CA SER A 44 19.08 12.40 -8.50
C SER A 44 17.79 11.56 -8.53
N PRO A 45 16.82 11.83 -7.64
CA PRO A 45 15.54 11.14 -7.65
C PRO A 45 14.83 11.22 -9.01
N LEU A 46 14.05 10.19 -9.31
CA LEU A 46 13.07 10.23 -10.40
C LEU A 46 11.84 11.01 -9.91
N ASN A 47 11.31 11.91 -10.73
CA ASN A 47 10.13 12.68 -10.36
C ASN A 47 8.85 11.79 -10.44
N SER A 48 7.83 12.13 -9.65
CA SER A 48 6.58 11.35 -9.58
C SER A 48 5.80 11.32 -10.90
N ASN A 49 5.78 12.42 -11.65
CA ASN A 49 5.11 12.48 -12.95
C ASN A 49 5.72 11.49 -13.95
N ALA A 50 7.04 11.28 -13.91
CA ALA A 50 7.70 10.29 -14.74
C ALA A 50 7.26 8.88 -14.37
N ILE A 51 7.11 8.57 -13.08
CA ILE A 51 6.59 7.26 -12.63
C ILE A 51 5.16 7.06 -13.15
N VAL A 52 4.27 8.05 -12.97
CA VAL A 52 2.88 8.00 -13.48
C VAL A 52 2.86 7.79 -14.99
N ASN A 53 3.67 8.53 -15.74
CA ASN A 53 3.74 8.39 -17.18
C ASN A 53 4.29 7.02 -17.60
N ILE A 54 5.26 6.47 -16.87
CA ILE A 54 5.80 5.13 -17.15
C ILE A 54 4.71 4.09 -17.01
N VAL A 55 4.03 4.03 -15.87
CA VAL A 55 2.99 3.01 -15.63
C VAL A 55 1.76 3.18 -16.53
N THR A 56 1.48 4.41 -16.96
CA THR A 56 0.33 4.69 -17.85
C THR A 56 0.64 4.36 -19.31
N LYS A 57 1.85 4.68 -19.80
CA LYS A 57 2.22 4.55 -21.22
C LYS A 57 2.91 3.23 -21.55
N TYR A 58 3.52 2.59 -20.55
CA TYR A 58 4.27 1.34 -20.68
C TYR A 58 3.75 0.34 -19.65
N PRO A 59 2.51 -0.15 -19.79
CA PRO A 59 1.82 -0.97 -18.78
C PRO A 59 2.51 -2.32 -18.50
N ASP A 60 3.33 -2.82 -19.43
CA ASP A 60 4.14 -4.03 -19.24
C ASP A 60 5.32 -3.81 -18.27
N THR A 61 5.53 -2.57 -17.81
CA THR A 61 6.55 -2.25 -16.82
C THR A 61 6.14 -2.78 -15.45
N ASN A 62 6.92 -3.71 -14.90
CA ASN A 62 6.77 -4.12 -13.51
C ASN A 62 7.14 -2.96 -12.56
N LEU A 63 6.11 -2.37 -11.93
CA LEU A 63 6.27 -1.23 -11.01
C LEU A 63 7.11 -1.59 -9.77
N HIS A 64 6.95 -2.81 -9.24
CA HIS A 64 7.74 -3.26 -8.09
C HIS A 64 9.23 -3.28 -8.44
N TRP A 65 9.58 -3.89 -9.56
CA TRP A 65 10.95 -3.91 -10.06
C TRP A 65 11.48 -2.50 -10.35
N LEU A 66 10.66 -1.61 -10.94
CA LEU A 66 11.06 -0.22 -11.15
C LEU A 66 11.40 0.50 -9.84
N LEU A 67 10.63 0.30 -8.77
CA LEU A 67 10.86 0.98 -7.49
C LEU A 67 11.99 0.35 -6.68
N PHE A 68 11.96 -0.97 -6.53
CA PHE A 68 12.83 -1.69 -5.58
C PHE A 68 14.05 -2.34 -6.23
N GLY A 69 14.07 -2.49 -7.56
CA GLY A 69 15.15 -3.17 -8.28
C GLY A 69 15.11 -4.69 -8.14
N ASP A 70 14.10 -5.24 -7.49
CA ASP A 70 13.93 -6.68 -7.29
C ASP A 70 12.69 -7.18 -8.06
N SER A 71 12.91 -8.20 -8.89
CA SER A 71 11.86 -8.92 -9.63
C SER A 71 11.39 -10.19 -8.91
N ASN A 72 11.97 -10.55 -7.75
CA ASN A 72 11.71 -11.80 -7.04
C ASN A 72 10.38 -11.81 -6.28
N LEU A 73 9.68 -10.68 -6.17
CA LEU A 73 8.26 -10.70 -5.89
C LEU A 73 7.56 -11.11 -7.18
N ALA A 74 7.35 -12.42 -7.31
CA ALA A 74 6.25 -12.94 -8.10
C ALA A 74 5.04 -12.06 -7.83
N GLU A 75 4.29 -11.68 -8.87
CA GLU A 75 2.99 -11.07 -8.73
C GLU A 75 2.12 -12.03 -7.92
N GLU A 76 2.24 -11.97 -6.59
CA GLU A 76 1.22 -12.51 -5.72
C GLU A 76 -0.04 -11.77 -6.15
N PRO A 77 -1.05 -12.50 -6.67
CA PRO A 77 -2.23 -11.91 -7.28
C PRO A 77 -2.71 -10.86 -6.31
N ALA A 78 -2.68 -9.60 -6.76
CA ALA A 78 -2.75 -8.39 -5.95
C ALA A 78 -3.27 -8.77 -4.58
N LYS A 79 -2.36 -8.97 -3.59
CA LYS A 79 -2.82 -9.10 -2.21
C LYS A 79 -3.71 -7.90 -2.10
N GLN A 80 -5.02 -8.14 -2.01
CA GLN A 80 -5.94 -7.09 -1.69
C GLN A 80 -5.23 -6.47 -0.50
N TYR A 81 -5.06 -5.15 -0.52
CA TYR A 81 -4.82 -4.48 0.74
C TYR A 81 -6.09 -4.81 1.53
N GLU A 82 -6.11 -5.99 2.14
CA GLU A 82 -6.84 -6.31 3.33
C GLU A 82 -6.32 -5.20 4.22
N LEU A 83 -7.07 -4.11 4.27
CA LEU A 83 -7.21 -3.35 5.49
C LEU A 83 -7.23 -4.43 6.55
N GLN A 84 -6.08 -4.61 7.20
CA GLN A 84 -6.00 -5.52 8.31
C GLN A 84 -6.94 -4.87 9.33
N ASN A 85 -8.19 -5.28 9.29
CA ASN A 85 -8.98 -5.47 10.46
C ASN A 85 -8.11 -6.43 11.27
N LYS A 86 -7.13 -5.88 12.00
CA LYS A 86 -6.45 -6.58 13.08
C LYS A 86 -7.61 -7.11 13.89
N THR A 87 -7.87 -8.40 13.70
CA THR A 87 -8.97 -9.11 14.33
C THR A 87 -8.83 -8.80 15.79
N SER A 88 -9.82 -8.06 16.25
CA SER A 88 -9.74 -7.33 17.49
C SER A 88 -10.12 -8.28 18.60
N ASP A 89 -9.47 -9.44 18.67
CA ASP A 89 -9.86 -10.56 19.53
C ASP A 89 -9.95 -10.09 21.00
N ASP A 90 -9.06 -9.16 21.39
CA ASP A 90 -9.09 -8.51 22.71
C ASP A 90 -10.27 -7.53 22.88
N LYS A 91 -10.67 -6.78 21.83
CA LYS A 91 -11.88 -5.93 21.93
C LYS A 91 -13.17 -6.74 21.80
N ASP A 92 -13.16 -7.84 21.06
CA ASP A 92 -14.32 -8.72 20.92
C ASP A 92 -14.58 -9.44 22.25
N LYS A 93 -13.52 -9.94 22.91
CA LYS A 93 -13.56 -10.41 24.31
C LYS A 93 -14.00 -9.32 25.28
N LEU A 94 -13.50 -8.09 25.12
CA LEU A 94 -13.91 -6.98 25.97
C LEU A 94 -15.40 -6.63 25.77
N ILE A 95 -15.89 -6.67 24.53
CA ILE A 95 -17.31 -6.46 24.20
C ILE A 95 -18.17 -7.55 24.85
N GLU A 96 -17.75 -8.81 24.76
CA GLU A 96 -18.45 -9.94 25.39
C GLU A 96 -18.56 -9.76 26.91
N VAL A 97 -17.46 -9.43 27.59
CA VAL A 97 -17.44 -9.15 29.03
C VAL A 97 -18.34 -7.96 29.39
N LEU A 98 -18.33 -6.88 28.61
CA LEU A 98 -19.19 -5.71 28.84
C LEU A 98 -20.67 -6.05 28.68
N LEU A 99 -21.03 -6.91 27.72
CA LEU A 99 -22.42 -7.35 27.52
C LEU A 99 -22.92 -8.21 28.67
N GLU A 100 -22.07 -9.10 29.21
CA GLU A 100 -22.37 -9.91 30.41
C GLU A 100 -22.69 -9.00 31.61
N GLN A 101 -21.81 -8.04 31.89
CA GLN A 101 -21.97 -7.09 33.01
C GLN A 101 -23.24 -6.25 32.89
N ILE A 102 -23.57 -5.78 31.69
CA ILE A 102 -24.81 -5.02 31.46
C ILE A 102 -26.04 -5.89 31.73
N THR A 103 -25.98 -7.18 31.40
CA THR A 103 -27.08 -8.12 31.61
C THR A 103 -27.29 -8.40 33.09
N GLU A 104 -26.21 -8.61 33.84
CA GLU A 104 -26.23 -8.78 35.29
C GLU A 104 -26.78 -7.52 35.99
N LEU A 105 -26.26 -6.34 35.66
CA LEU A 105 -26.73 -5.06 36.22
C LEU A 105 -28.22 -4.80 35.93
N LYS A 106 -28.72 -5.22 34.76
CA LYS A 106 -30.15 -5.13 34.44
C LYS A 106 -30.97 -6.06 35.32
N SER A 107 -30.52 -7.30 35.53
CA SER A 107 -31.18 -8.26 36.42
C SER A 107 -31.22 -7.76 37.87
N ASP A 108 -30.11 -7.25 38.37
CA ASP A 108 -30.00 -6.69 39.72
C ASP A 108 -30.92 -5.49 39.91
N LYS A 109 -30.96 -4.60 38.92
CA LYS A 109 -31.87 -3.45 38.93
C LYS A 109 -33.34 -3.89 39.02
N GLU A 110 -33.74 -4.91 38.27
CA GLU A 110 -35.12 -5.42 38.33
C GLU A 110 -35.42 -6.11 39.66
N THR A 111 -34.45 -6.84 40.23
CA THR A 111 -34.57 -7.43 41.57
C THR A 111 -34.72 -6.35 42.64
N LEU A 112 -33.90 -5.30 42.60
CA LEU A 112 -33.99 -4.16 43.51
C LEU A 112 -35.31 -3.42 43.39
N LYS A 113 -35.81 -3.20 42.16
CA LYS A 113 -37.14 -2.58 41.96
C LYS A 113 -38.26 -3.41 42.61
N LYS A 114 -38.22 -4.73 42.46
CA LYS A 114 -39.18 -5.64 43.11
C LYS A 114 -39.09 -5.57 44.63
N LEU A 115 -37.88 -5.61 45.18
CA LEU A 115 -37.65 -5.54 46.63
C LEU A 115 -38.09 -4.22 47.25
N LEU A 116 -37.88 -3.11 46.52
CA LEU A 116 -38.28 -1.77 46.97
C LEU A 116 -39.76 -1.46 46.70
N GLY A 117 -40.53 -2.39 46.14
CA GLY A 117 -41.94 -2.16 45.80
C GLY A 117 -42.15 -1.08 44.75
N LEU A 118 -41.12 -0.78 43.93
CA LEU A 118 -41.15 0.26 42.90
C LEU A 118 -41.80 -0.22 41.59
N GLN A 119 -42.55 -1.33 41.63
CA GLN A 119 -43.39 -1.75 40.50
C GLN A 119 -44.65 -0.87 40.46
N ASN A 120 -44.53 0.32 39.89
CA ASN A 120 -45.69 1.10 39.47
C ASN A 120 -45.95 0.79 37.99
N GLU A 121 -47.23 0.50 37.71
CA GLU A 121 -47.96 0.28 36.43
C GLU A 121 -47.20 0.46 35.11
#